data_AF-A0A6L8QAA1-F1
#
_entry.id   AF-A0A6L8QAA1-F1
#
_cell.length_a   1.000
_cell.length_b   1.000
_cell.length_c   1.000
_cell.angle_alpha   90.00
_cell.angle_beta   90.00
_cell.angle_gamma   90.00
#
_symmetry.space_group_name_H-M   'P 1'
#
loop_
_entity.id
_entity.type
_entity.pdbx_description
1 polymer ?
#
loop_
_entity_poly.entity_id
_entity_poly.type
_entity_poly.pdbx_seq_one_letter_code
_entity_poly.pdbx_strand_id
1 'polypeptide(L)'
;MPAVSDKTPMQKQTLNVLTPVEFEYLETRKWNGVYNQETREKLYNIIKKLKRDIKTCSKAEKKLHREFQNANFGILLEKDTETRDEITHSGKVQIAGKFEGKISAQAVLIGKTASVAADIAAEVVMCKGEVIGDIRATHKIKITREAKVKGDIHSPSFIIEKGAAFDGRCSMPNIKQPEPRTLSVEIVRKTG
;
A
#
# COMPACT_ATOMS: atom_id res chain seq x y z
N MET A 1 -45.53 -9.13 -10.45
CA MET A 1 -44.51 -8.84 -11.47
C MET A 1 -43.49 -7.88 -10.89
N PRO A 2 -42.22 -8.28 -10.71
CA PRO A 2 -41.10 -7.35 -10.76
C PRO A 2 -40.09 -7.77 -11.84
N ALA A 3 -39.48 -6.75 -12.43
CA ALA A 3 -38.71 -6.77 -13.67
C ALA A 3 -37.51 -7.73 -13.69
N VAL A 4 -37.46 -8.53 -14.75
CA VAL A 4 -36.25 -9.17 -15.25
C VAL A 4 -35.31 -8.05 -15.68
N SER A 5 -34.21 -7.85 -14.96
CA SER A 5 -33.14 -6.96 -15.40
C SER A 5 -32.33 -7.67 -16.49
N ASP A 6 -32.59 -7.26 -17.72
CA ASP A 6 -31.83 -7.58 -18.92
C ASP A 6 -30.33 -7.32 -18.68
N LYS A 7 -29.57 -8.40 -18.49
CA LYS A 7 -28.12 -8.37 -18.73
C LYS A 7 -27.94 -8.40 -20.24
N THR A 8 -27.74 -7.23 -20.84
CA THR A 8 -27.36 -7.08 -22.24
C THR A 8 -26.15 -7.99 -22.53
N PRO A 9 -26.21 -8.88 -23.53
CA PRO A 9 -25.07 -9.73 -23.86
C PRO A 9 -23.92 -8.86 -24.37
N MET A 10 -22.76 -8.98 -23.71
CA MET A 10 -21.49 -8.38 -24.13
C MET A 10 -21.32 -8.55 -25.64
N GLN A 11 -21.18 -7.44 -26.36
CA GLN A 11 -20.71 -7.44 -27.74
C GLN A 11 -19.46 -8.31 -27.80
N LYS A 12 -19.48 -9.34 -28.65
CA LYS A 12 -18.35 -10.23 -28.90
C LYS A 12 -17.16 -9.39 -29.39
N GLN A 13 -16.35 -8.91 -28.45
CA GLN A 13 -15.06 -8.32 -28.79
C GLN A 13 -14.23 -9.43 -29.41
N THR A 14 -13.78 -9.23 -30.64
CA THR A 14 -12.81 -10.10 -31.28
C THR A 14 -11.47 -9.90 -30.59
N LEU A 15 -11.17 -10.82 -29.67
CA LEU A 15 -9.88 -10.94 -29.01
C LEU A 15 -8.97 -11.81 -29.87
N ASN A 16 -7.72 -11.37 -30.05
CA ASN A 16 -6.77 -12.05 -30.92
C ASN A 16 -5.68 -12.79 -30.12
N VAL A 17 -5.46 -12.38 -28.87
CA VAL A 17 -4.34 -12.86 -28.03
C VAL A 17 -4.86 -13.42 -26.72
N LEU A 18 -5.80 -12.74 -26.06
CA LEU A 18 -6.37 -13.17 -24.79
C LEU A 18 -7.63 -13.99 -25.01
N THR A 19 -7.84 -14.97 -24.13
CA THR A 19 -9.17 -15.57 -23.98
C THR A 19 -10.14 -14.55 -23.37
N PRO A 20 -11.46 -14.67 -23.62
CA PRO A 20 -12.46 -13.79 -22.99
C PRO A 20 -12.36 -13.76 -21.46
N VAL A 21 -12.04 -14.91 -20.85
CA VAL A 21 -11.84 -15.04 -19.40
C VAL A 21 -10.60 -14.26 -18.93
N GLU A 22 -9.47 -14.35 -19.64
CA GLU A 22 -8.26 -13.58 -19.29
C GLU A 22 -8.45 -12.08 -19.47
N PHE A 23 -9.20 -11.67 -20.50
CA PHE A 23 -9.53 -10.27 -20.74
C PHE A 23 -10.37 -9.70 -19.57
N GLU A 24 -11.47 -10.37 -19.22
CA GLU A 24 -12.33 -9.98 -18.10
C GLU A 24 -11.57 -10.01 -16.76
N TYR A 25 -10.71 -11.01 -16.57
CA TYR A 25 -9.89 -11.14 -15.37
C TYR A 25 -8.92 -9.98 -15.19
N LEU A 26 -8.31 -9.48 -16.27
CA LEU A 26 -7.41 -8.32 -16.20
C LEU A 26 -8.20 -7.00 -16.07
N GLU A 27 -9.30 -6.85 -16.80
CA GLU A 27 -10.14 -5.63 -16.83
C GLU A 27 -10.77 -5.31 -15.47
N THR A 28 -11.11 -6.35 -14.69
CA THR A 28 -11.70 -6.18 -13.35
C THR A 28 -10.68 -5.87 -12.25
N ARG A 29 -9.39 -5.75 -12.59
CA ARG A 29 -8.28 -5.56 -11.63
C ARG A 29 -7.59 -4.20 -11.82
N LYS A 30 -6.83 -3.80 -10.81
CA LYS A 30 -6.10 -2.53 -10.79
C LYS A 30 -4.62 -2.81 -11.03
N TRP A 31 -4.00 -2.06 -11.95
CA TRP A 31 -2.57 -2.14 -12.27
C TRP A 31 -1.63 -1.88 -11.07
N ASN A 32 -2.12 -1.21 -10.02
CA ASN A 32 -1.43 -0.95 -8.75
C ASN A 32 -2.14 -1.56 -7.53
N GLY A 33 -2.98 -2.57 -7.79
CA GLY A 33 -3.70 -3.32 -6.78
C GLY A 33 -2.78 -4.21 -5.95
N VAL A 34 -3.31 -4.73 -4.85
CA VAL A 34 -2.58 -5.61 -3.93
C VAL A 34 -3.26 -6.98 -3.99
N TYR A 35 -2.47 -8.01 -4.24
CA TYR A 35 -2.99 -9.34 -4.59
C TYR A 35 -2.13 -10.44 -3.96
N ASN A 36 -2.70 -11.62 -3.75
CA ASN A 36 -1.94 -12.79 -3.31
C ASN A 36 -1.01 -13.30 -4.42
N GLN A 37 -0.10 -14.22 -4.09
CA GLN A 37 0.90 -14.72 -5.03
C GLN A 37 0.29 -15.31 -6.31
N GLU A 38 -0.67 -16.23 -6.17
CA GLU A 38 -1.30 -16.90 -7.31
C GLU A 38 -1.98 -15.90 -8.28
N THR A 39 -2.68 -14.91 -7.73
CA THR A 39 -3.31 -13.85 -8.52
C THR A 39 -2.27 -13.00 -9.26
N ARG A 40 -1.17 -12.62 -8.59
CA ARG A 40 -0.09 -11.82 -9.20
C ARG A 40 0.57 -12.57 -10.35
N GLU A 41 0.87 -13.85 -10.17
CA GLU A 41 1.46 -14.70 -11.20
C GLU A 41 0.54 -14.81 -12.43
N LYS A 42 -0.76 -15.05 -12.20
CA LYS A 42 -1.76 -15.05 -13.29
C LYS A 42 -1.80 -13.71 -14.03
N LEU A 43 -1.84 -12.58 -13.31
CA LEU A 43 -1.87 -11.25 -13.92
C LEU A 43 -0.59 -10.96 -14.74
N TYR A 44 0.59 -11.24 -14.20
CA TYR A 44 1.84 -11.03 -14.92
C TYR A 44 1.96 -11.93 -16.15
N ASN A 45 1.44 -13.17 -16.09
CA ASN A 45 1.39 -14.06 -17.24
C ASN A 45 0.50 -13.51 -18.36
N ILE A 46 -0.68 -12.97 -18.01
CA ILE A 46 -1.59 -12.33 -18.98
C ILE A 46 -0.92 -11.10 -19.62
N ILE A 47 -0.31 -10.22 -18.81
CA ILE A 47 0.40 -9.03 -19.32
C ILE A 47 1.58 -9.44 -20.23
N LYS A 48 2.31 -10.49 -19.87
CA LYS A 48 3.41 -11.02 -20.68
C LYS A 48 2.92 -11.52 -22.05
N LYS A 49 1.76 -12.19 -22.10
CA LYS A 49 1.11 -12.58 -23.37
C LYS A 49 0.77 -11.36 -24.22
N LEU A 50 0.12 -10.34 -23.63
CA LEU A 50 -0.19 -9.09 -24.32
C LEU A 50 1.06 -8.37 -24.87
N LYS A 51 2.16 -8.38 -24.12
CA LYS A 51 3.41 -7.74 -24.53
C LYS A 51 4.09 -8.49 -25.69
N ARG A 52 4.05 -9.82 -25.68
CA ARG A 52 4.67 -10.66 -26.71
C ARG A 52 3.98 -10.48 -28.07
N ASP A 53 2.66 -10.46 -28.07
CA ASP A 53 1.85 -10.50 -29.29
C ASP A 53 1.20 -9.12 -29.60
N ILE A 54 1.86 -8.03 -29.17
CA ILE A 54 1.33 -6.65 -29.25
C ILE A 54 0.93 -6.20 -30.66
N LYS A 55 1.58 -6.76 -31.70
CA LYS A 55 1.31 -6.44 -33.11
C LYS A 55 -0.04 -7.02 -33.56
N THR A 56 -0.39 -8.22 -33.09
CA THR A 56 -1.62 -8.93 -33.45
C THR A 56 -2.79 -8.59 -32.52
N CYS A 57 -2.54 -7.91 -31.41
CA CYS A 57 -3.57 -7.46 -30.47
C CYS A 57 -4.68 -6.62 -31.14
N SER A 58 -5.92 -6.90 -30.76
CA SER A 58 -7.09 -6.12 -31.08
C SER A 58 -7.03 -4.71 -30.45
N LYS A 59 -7.94 -3.81 -30.84
CA LYS A 59 -8.01 -2.46 -30.25
C LYS A 59 -8.23 -2.50 -28.73
N ALA A 60 -9.05 -3.44 -28.25
CA ALA A 60 -9.34 -3.60 -26.82
C ALA A 60 -8.11 -4.12 -26.05
N GLU A 61 -7.41 -5.11 -26.59
CA GLU A 61 -6.18 -5.65 -26.00
C GLU A 61 -5.04 -4.62 -25.95
N LYS A 62 -4.91 -3.78 -27.00
CA LYS A 62 -3.95 -2.67 -27.01
C LYS A 62 -4.26 -1.62 -25.95
N LYS A 63 -5.53 -1.37 -25.64
CA LYS A 63 -5.95 -0.48 -24.55
C LYS A 63 -5.49 -1.06 -23.20
N LEU A 64 -5.81 -2.33 -22.92
CA LEU A 64 -5.37 -3.00 -21.69
C LEU A 64 -3.85 -3.02 -21.56
N HIS A 65 -3.12 -3.33 -22.64
CA HIS A 65 -1.65 -3.31 -22.62
C HIS A 65 -1.13 -1.94 -22.17
N ARG A 66 -1.66 -0.83 -22.72
CA ARG A 66 -1.22 0.52 -22.35
C ARG A 66 -1.52 0.86 -20.90
N GLU A 67 -2.65 0.39 -20.38
CA GLU A 67 -3.03 0.60 -18.97
C GLU A 67 -2.11 -0.17 -18.01
N PHE A 68 -1.76 -1.41 -18.37
CA PHE A 68 -0.98 -2.31 -17.51
C PHE A 68 0.52 -2.35 -17.84
N GLN A 69 1.02 -1.51 -18.77
CA GLN A 69 2.43 -1.51 -19.19
C GLN A 69 3.42 -1.27 -18.03
N ASN A 70 2.99 -0.49 -17.04
CA ASN A 70 3.74 -0.15 -15.83
C ASN A 70 3.08 -0.73 -14.57
N ALA A 71 2.35 -1.85 -14.73
CA ALA A 71 1.70 -2.50 -13.60
C ALA A 71 2.73 -2.90 -12.55
N ASN A 72 2.45 -2.53 -11.30
CA ASN A 72 3.20 -2.93 -10.13
C ASN A 72 2.22 -3.47 -9.09
N PHE A 73 2.01 -4.78 -9.12
CA PHE A 73 1.07 -5.43 -8.23
C PHE A 73 1.69 -5.65 -6.85
N GLY A 74 1.10 -5.00 -5.86
CA GLY A 74 1.46 -5.16 -4.45
C GLY A 74 1.21 -6.58 -3.93
N ILE A 75 1.84 -6.89 -2.79
CA ILE A 75 1.74 -8.18 -2.10
C ILE A 75 0.64 -8.15 -1.06
N LEU A 76 -0.28 -9.12 -1.08
CA LEU A 76 -1.24 -9.38 -0.01
C LEU A 76 -0.86 -10.67 0.71
N LEU A 77 -0.63 -10.59 2.03
CA LEU A 77 -0.66 -11.75 2.92
C LEU A 77 -2.05 -11.83 3.54
N GLU A 78 -2.73 -12.94 3.34
CA GLU A 78 -4.13 -13.12 3.74
C GLU A 78 -4.26 -13.42 5.25
N LYS A 79 -5.47 -13.27 5.79
CA LYS A 79 -5.73 -13.40 7.23
C LYS A 79 -5.36 -14.76 7.82
N ASP A 80 -5.43 -15.82 7.02
CA ASP A 80 -5.20 -17.20 7.45
C ASP A 80 -3.75 -17.66 7.17
N THR A 81 -2.84 -16.70 6.96
CA THR A 81 -1.41 -16.96 6.71
C THR A 81 -0.58 -16.66 7.95
N GLU A 82 0.40 -17.52 8.21
CA GLU A 82 1.46 -17.34 9.21
C GLU A 82 2.79 -17.64 8.53
N THR A 83 3.64 -16.63 8.42
CA THR A 83 4.85 -16.68 7.61
C THR A 83 6.01 -16.00 8.32
N ARG A 84 7.22 -16.52 8.10
CA ARG A 84 8.46 -15.92 8.59
C ARG A 84 9.40 -15.72 7.41
N ASP A 85 9.51 -14.49 6.92
CA ASP A 85 10.22 -14.17 5.68
C ASP A 85 10.81 -12.76 5.69
N GLU A 86 11.63 -12.47 4.68
CA GLU A 86 12.07 -11.12 4.33
C GLU A 86 11.39 -10.67 3.03
N ILE A 87 10.54 -9.65 3.12
CA ILE A 87 9.79 -9.10 1.99
C ILE A 87 10.50 -7.83 1.51
N THR A 88 10.98 -7.84 0.27
CA THR A 88 11.41 -6.62 -0.43
C THR A 88 10.53 -6.39 -1.66
N HIS A 89 9.84 -5.25 -1.72
CA HIS A 89 8.90 -4.97 -2.81
C HIS A 89 8.84 -3.48 -3.18
N SER A 90 8.96 -3.13 -4.46
CA SER A 90 8.96 -1.74 -4.92
C SER A 90 7.60 -1.03 -4.82
N GLY A 91 6.52 -1.77 -4.54
CA GLY A 91 5.16 -1.26 -4.43
C GLY A 91 4.57 -1.42 -3.03
N LYS A 92 3.27 -1.70 -2.98
CA LYS A 92 2.53 -1.86 -1.71
C LYS A 92 2.67 -3.27 -1.16
N VAL A 93 2.75 -3.39 0.15
CA VAL A 93 2.64 -4.66 0.89
C VAL A 93 1.51 -4.51 1.89
N GLN A 94 0.55 -5.44 1.87
CA GLN A 94 -0.56 -5.49 2.81
C GLN A 94 -0.52 -6.81 3.56
N ILE A 95 -0.55 -6.74 4.89
CA ILE A 95 -0.53 -7.90 5.77
C ILE A 95 -1.88 -7.97 6.47
N ALA A 96 -2.61 -9.07 6.33
CA ALA A 96 -3.88 -9.31 7.03
C ALA A 96 -3.81 -10.44 8.07
N GLY A 97 -2.77 -11.29 8.00
CA GLY A 97 -2.53 -12.42 8.91
C GLY A 97 -1.34 -12.19 9.84
N LYS A 98 -0.64 -13.28 10.18
CA LYS A 98 0.56 -13.23 11.03
C LYS A 98 1.83 -13.20 10.19
N PHE A 99 2.75 -12.32 10.56
CA PHE A 99 4.03 -12.19 9.86
C PHE A 99 5.17 -11.96 10.84
N GLU A 100 6.28 -12.65 10.64
CA GLU A 100 7.52 -12.44 11.36
C GLU A 100 8.68 -12.17 10.38
N GLY A 101 9.59 -11.25 10.70
CA GLY A 101 10.81 -11.04 9.91
C GLY A 101 11.05 -9.59 9.53
N LYS A 102 11.22 -9.30 8.23
CA LYS A 102 11.57 -7.96 7.74
C LYS A 102 10.74 -7.56 6.54
N ILE A 103 10.35 -6.28 6.49
CA ILE A 103 9.57 -5.73 5.37
C ILE A 103 10.23 -4.44 4.88
N SER A 104 10.66 -4.43 3.63
CA SER A 104 11.13 -3.25 2.90
C SER A 104 10.23 -2.99 1.70
N ALA A 105 9.44 -1.92 1.73
CA ALA A 105 8.53 -1.62 0.62
C ALA A 105 8.23 -0.13 0.44
N GLN A 106 7.61 0.25 -0.68
CA GLN A 106 7.18 1.64 -0.84
C GLN A 106 6.10 2.00 0.20
N ALA A 107 5.09 1.16 0.35
CA ALA A 107 4.05 1.36 1.35
C ALA A 107 3.68 0.05 2.04
N VAL A 108 3.56 0.09 3.36
CA VAL A 108 3.18 -1.07 4.18
C VAL A 108 1.85 -0.80 4.88
N LEU A 109 0.89 -1.71 4.69
CA LEU A 109 -0.44 -1.64 5.28
C LEU A 109 -0.67 -2.85 6.18
N ILE A 110 -0.76 -2.61 7.48
CA ILE A 110 -1.08 -3.64 8.46
C ILE A 110 -2.59 -3.64 8.67
N GLY A 111 -3.24 -4.77 8.38
CA GLY A 111 -4.67 -4.99 8.50
C GLY A 111 -5.12 -5.04 9.96
N LYS A 112 -6.43 -4.91 10.19
CA LYS A 112 -7.00 -4.85 11.55
C LYS A 112 -6.76 -6.12 12.37
N THR A 113 -6.79 -7.27 11.70
CA THR A 113 -6.61 -8.60 12.30
C THR A 113 -5.16 -9.09 12.24
N ALA A 114 -4.26 -8.28 11.71
CA ALA A 114 -2.88 -8.69 11.50
C ALA A 114 -2.06 -8.55 12.78
N SER A 115 -1.16 -9.50 13.00
CA SER A 115 -0.16 -9.50 14.07
C SER A 115 1.22 -9.64 13.46
N VAL A 116 2.03 -8.60 13.58
CA VAL A 116 3.30 -8.49 12.85
C VAL A 116 4.46 -8.30 13.81
N ALA A 117 5.39 -9.24 13.84
CA ALA A 117 6.65 -9.14 14.59
C ALA A 117 7.81 -8.92 13.61
N ALA A 118 8.08 -7.67 13.24
CA ALA A 118 9.01 -7.37 12.16
C ALA A 118 9.66 -5.98 12.23
N ASP A 119 10.84 -5.87 11.64
CA ASP A 119 11.43 -4.58 11.29
C ASP A 119 10.84 -4.09 9.95
N ILE A 120 10.26 -2.90 9.96
CA ILE A 120 9.55 -2.33 8.80
C ILE A 120 10.29 -1.09 8.30
N ALA A 121 10.70 -1.10 7.04
CA ALA A 121 11.25 0.04 6.31
C ALA A 121 10.32 0.40 5.14
N ALA A 122 9.78 1.62 5.11
CA ALA A 122 8.95 2.07 3.99
C ALA A 122 8.98 3.58 3.73
N GLU A 123 8.30 4.05 2.69
CA GLU A 123 7.97 5.48 2.60
C GLU A 123 6.79 5.80 3.50
N VAL A 124 5.75 4.98 3.42
CA VAL A 124 4.50 5.15 4.17
C VAL A 124 4.14 3.86 4.89
N VAL A 125 3.88 3.95 6.20
CA VAL A 125 3.35 2.84 6.99
C VAL A 125 1.99 3.23 7.55
N MET A 126 1.00 2.36 7.36
CA MET A 126 -0.32 2.50 7.98
C MET A 126 -0.63 1.25 8.80
N CYS A 127 -0.73 1.42 10.11
CA CYS A 127 -1.01 0.36 11.04
C CYS A 127 -2.46 0.38 11.52
N LYS A 128 -3.19 -0.73 11.31
CA LYS A 128 -4.54 -0.95 11.85
C LYS A 128 -4.62 -2.13 12.83
N GLY A 129 -3.56 -2.91 12.97
CA GLY A 129 -3.48 -4.12 13.79
C GLY A 129 -2.37 -4.03 14.84
N GLU A 130 -1.74 -5.15 15.14
CA GLU A 130 -0.68 -5.24 16.14
C GLU A 130 0.70 -5.35 15.46
N VAL A 131 1.66 -4.53 15.91
CA VAL A 131 3.05 -4.54 15.45
C VAL A 131 4.00 -4.58 16.64
N ILE A 132 4.96 -5.49 16.60
CA ILE A 132 6.09 -5.57 17.52
C ILE A 132 7.38 -5.50 16.69
N GLY A 133 8.17 -4.44 16.87
CA GLY A 133 9.39 -4.21 16.11
C GLY A 133 9.57 -2.75 15.69
N ASP A 134 10.72 -2.45 15.07
CA ASP A 134 11.08 -1.09 14.70
C ASP A 134 10.42 -0.68 13.38
N ILE A 135 9.93 0.56 13.30
CA ILE A 135 9.33 1.11 12.09
C ILE A 135 10.11 2.34 11.64
N ARG A 136 10.70 2.26 10.45
CA ARG A 136 11.38 3.38 9.79
C ARG A 136 10.58 3.78 8.55
N ALA A 137 10.06 5.00 8.54
CA ALA A 137 9.36 5.55 7.39
C ALA A 137 9.96 6.87 6.91
N THR A 138 10.28 6.97 5.63
CA THR A 138 10.88 8.19 5.06
C THR A 138 9.88 9.32 4.86
N HIS A 139 8.57 9.03 4.82
CA HIS A 139 7.53 10.03 4.60
C HIS A 139 6.53 10.12 5.75
N LYS A 140 5.86 9.02 6.11
CA LYS A 140 4.76 9.07 7.10
C LYS A 140 4.48 7.74 7.77
N ILE A 141 4.17 7.80 9.06
CA ILE A 141 3.58 6.68 9.81
C ILE A 141 2.22 7.10 10.36
N LYS A 142 1.21 6.25 10.16
CA LYS A 142 -0.13 6.43 10.68
C LYS A 142 -0.56 5.20 11.47
N ILE A 143 -0.83 5.37 12.75
CA ILE A 143 -1.44 4.34 13.61
C ILE A 143 -2.91 4.70 13.79
N THR A 144 -3.80 3.82 13.32
CA THR A 144 -5.26 4.05 13.38
C THR A 144 -5.86 3.54 14.68
N ARG A 145 -7.11 3.91 14.95
CA ARG A 145 -7.88 3.41 16.10
C ARG A 145 -7.74 1.89 16.27
N GLU A 146 -7.60 1.44 17.52
CA GLU A 146 -7.45 0.05 17.98
C GLU A 146 -6.14 -0.66 17.59
N ALA A 147 -5.27 -0.01 16.81
CA ALA A 147 -3.94 -0.55 16.54
C ALA A 147 -3.02 -0.43 17.76
N LYS A 148 -2.12 -1.41 17.92
CA LYS A 148 -1.10 -1.44 18.97
C LYS A 148 0.28 -1.58 18.34
N VAL A 149 1.18 -0.67 18.67
CA VAL A 149 2.56 -0.73 18.18
C VAL A 149 3.51 -0.70 19.36
N LYS A 150 4.42 -1.68 19.43
CA LYS A 150 5.50 -1.75 20.41
C LYS A 150 6.86 -1.79 19.69
N GLY A 151 7.68 -0.78 19.87
CA GLY A 151 8.99 -0.66 19.21
C GLY A 151 9.35 0.78 18.84
N ASP A 152 10.56 1.00 18.34
CA ASP A 152 11.04 2.34 18.05
C ASP A 152 10.60 2.80 16.66
N ILE A 153 10.14 4.06 16.57
CA ILE A 153 9.62 4.66 15.35
C ILE A 153 10.52 5.79 14.88
N HIS A 154 10.85 5.81 13.59
CA HIS A 154 11.59 6.87 12.92
C HIS A 154 10.79 7.40 11.73
N SER A 155 10.29 8.64 11.78
CA SER A 155 9.57 9.23 10.65
C SER A 155 9.46 10.76 10.74
N PRO A 156 9.53 11.50 9.62
CA PRO A 156 9.30 12.95 9.65
C PRO A 156 7.83 13.34 9.89
N SER A 157 6.88 12.41 9.72
CA SER A 157 5.47 12.64 10.02
C SER A 157 4.87 11.44 10.74
N PHE A 158 4.37 11.66 11.94
CA PHE A 158 3.77 10.61 12.77
C PHE A 158 2.37 11.01 13.23
N ILE A 159 1.38 10.19 12.90
CA ILE A 159 -0.03 10.41 13.22
C ILE A 159 -0.53 9.21 14.04
N ILE A 160 -1.07 9.50 15.23
CA ILE A 160 -1.76 8.52 16.07
C ILE A 160 -3.22 8.96 16.19
N GLU A 161 -4.15 8.08 15.82
CA GLU A 161 -5.59 8.31 15.99
C GLU A 161 -6.06 7.96 17.41
N LYS A 162 -7.17 8.58 17.83
CA LYS A 162 -7.80 8.27 19.13
C LYS A 162 -8.10 6.77 19.25
N GLY A 163 -7.67 6.17 20.36
CA GLY A 163 -7.87 4.75 20.66
C GLY A 163 -6.80 3.83 20.10
N ALA A 164 -5.74 4.36 19.51
CA ALA A 164 -4.51 3.61 19.24
C ALA A 164 -3.59 3.58 20.46
N ALA A 165 -2.75 2.56 20.57
CA ALA A 165 -1.68 2.45 21.56
C ALA A 165 -0.31 2.39 20.88
N PHE A 166 0.65 3.15 21.42
CA PHE A 166 2.03 3.17 20.99
C PHE A 166 2.94 3.12 22.23
N ASP A 167 3.88 2.18 22.26
CA ASP A 167 4.88 2.00 23.31
C ASP A 167 6.28 1.88 22.69
N GLY A 168 7.09 2.92 22.80
CA GLY A 168 8.44 2.99 22.25
C GLY A 168 8.95 4.41 22.08
N ARG A 169 10.15 4.56 21.52
CA ARG A 169 10.73 5.89 21.24
C ARG A 169 10.33 6.35 19.85
N CYS A 170 10.09 7.66 19.70
CA CYS A 170 9.82 8.28 18.41
C CYS A 170 10.92 9.29 18.09
N SER A 171 11.51 9.17 16.89
CA SER A 171 12.51 10.07 16.35
C SER A 171 12.02 10.67 15.03
N MET A 172 12.06 12.00 14.91
CA MET A 172 11.57 12.73 13.73
C MET A 172 12.72 13.52 13.07
N PRO A 173 13.38 12.98 12.03
CA PRO A 173 14.66 13.49 11.53
C PRO A 173 14.59 14.78 10.67
N ASN A 174 13.52 15.57 10.71
CA ASN A 174 13.40 16.76 9.86
C ASN A 174 12.55 17.91 10.44
N ILE A 175 12.46 18.00 11.77
CA ILE A 175 11.86 19.18 12.40
C ILE A 175 12.89 20.32 12.28
N LYS A 176 12.69 21.26 11.35
CA LYS A 176 13.39 22.55 11.40
C LYS A 176 13.10 23.15 12.77
N GLN A 177 14.16 23.37 13.57
CA GLN A 177 13.99 24.05 14.85
C GLN A 177 13.30 25.39 14.60
N PRO A 178 12.23 25.73 15.33
CA PRO A 178 11.67 27.07 15.23
C PRO A 178 12.78 28.06 15.59
N GLU A 179 13.08 28.99 14.68
CA GLU A 179 14.05 30.04 14.96
C GLU A 179 13.63 30.78 16.24
N PRO A 180 14.58 31.07 17.14
CA PRO A 180 14.26 31.74 18.39
C PRO A 180 13.56 33.06 18.07
N ARG A 181 12.28 33.19 18.46
CA ARG A 181 11.56 34.46 18.39
C ARG A 181 12.26 35.43 19.33
N THR A 182 13.07 36.33 18.81
CA THR A 182 13.59 37.46 19.58
C THR A 182 12.42 38.31 20.01
N LEU A 183 12.04 38.22 21.28
CA LEU A 183 11.09 39.15 21.87
C LEU A 183 11.81 40.51 21.97
N SER A 184 11.53 41.42 21.04
CA SER A 184 11.90 42.83 21.20
C SER A 184 11.08 43.40 22.34
N VAL A 185 11.68 43.51 23.52
CA VAL A 185 11.11 44.25 24.64
C VAL A 185 11.26 45.74 24.31
N GLU A 186 10.18 46.38 23.86
CA GLU A 186 10.12 47.84 23.82
C GLU A 186 10.09 48.35 25.26
N ILE A 187 11.23 48.83 25.74
CA ILE A 187 11.31 49.55 27.01
C ILE A 187 10.65 50.91 26.79
N VAL A 188 9.39 51.05 27.22
CA VAL A 188 8.71 52.34 27.28
C VAL A 188 9.45 53.21 28.31
N ARG A 189 10.30 54.12 27.81
CA ARG A 189 10.89 55.18 28.63
C ARG A 189 9.77 56.16 28.99
N LYS A 190 9.19 56.02 30.19
CA LYS A 190 8.40 57.09 30.80
C LYS A 190 9.34 58.26 31.09
N THR A 191 9.18 59.34 30.32
CA THR A 191 9.77 60.64 30.64
C THR A 191 8.85 61.30 31.68
N GLY A 192 9.45 61.69 32.80
CA GLY A 192 8.89 62.63 33.77
C GLY A 192 9.75 63.89 33.78
#